data_AF-A0A2R8C0Z6-F1
#
_entry.id   AF-A0A2R8C0Z6-F1
#
_cell.length_a   1.000
_cell.length_b   1.000
_cell.length_c   1.000
_cell.angle_alpha   90.00
_cell.angle_beta   90.00
_cell.angle_gamma   90.00
#
_symmetry.space_group_name_H-M   'P 1'
#
loop_
_entity.id
_entity.type
_entity.pdbx_description
1 polymer ?
#
loop_
_entity_poly.entity_id
_entity_poly.type
_entity_poly.pdbx_seq_one_letter_code
_entity_poly.pdbx_strand_id
1 'polypeptide(L)'
;MGATLQPEPTVAQPEVVADLRDLLVFRRGLIKDRTAARTRLKMARQVVLRRFPTQRLAQVERQIARIDATMQALIASDTGLMERLSILVSIPGISLVSATALLADVPELGNLSGKEAAALAGLAPISR
;
A
#
# COMPACT_ATOMS: atom_id res chain seq x y z
N MET A 1 10.77 36.06 -8.13
CA MET A 1 10.90 35.65 -6.71
C MET A 1 10.89 34.11 -6.64
N GLY A 2 11.97 33.44 -7.06
CA GLY A 2 12.02 31.97 -7.14
C GLY A 2 13.39 31.38 -6.82
N ALA A 3 14.24 32.14 -6.12
CA ALA A 3 15.66 31.82 -5.92
C ALA A 3 16.02 31.50 -4.44
N THR A 4 15.05 31.39 -3.53
CA THR A 4 15.33 31.25 -2.08
C THR A 4 14.89 29.91 -1.47
N LEU A 5 14.35 29.00 -2.27
CA LEU A 5 14.17 27.61 -1.84
C LEU A 5 15.28 26.82 -2.52
N GLN A 6 16.42 26.68 -1.84
CA GLN A 6 17.37 25.60 -2.11
C GLN A 6 16.88 24.41 -1.28
N PRO A 7 15.94 23.59 -1.76
CA PRO A 7 15.51 22.43 -0.99
C PRO A 7 16.73 21.56 -0.75
N GLU A 8 16.95 21.16 0.50
CA GLU A 8 18.00 20.21 0.80
C GLU A 8 17.78 18.92 -0.02
N PRO A 9 18.86 18.28 -0.50
CA PRO A 9 18.76 17.05 -1.27
C PRO A 9 17.94 16.03 -0.49
N THR A 10 16.81 15.61 -1.03
CA THR A 10 16.01 14.55 -0.42
C THR A 10 16.87 13.29 -0.38
N VAL A 11 17.17 12.80 0.83
CA VAL A 11 17.88 11.53 1.02
C VAL A 11 17.09 10.45 0.29
N ALA A 12 17.73 9.72 -0.61
CA ALA A 12 17.09 8.63 -1.34
C ALA A 12 16.48 7.63 -0.35
N GLN A 13 15.20 7.31 -0.51
CA GLN A 13 14.56 6.31 0.34
C GLN A 13 15.30 4.97 0.18
N PRO A 14 15.43 4.17 1.26
CA PRO A 14 16.01 2.84 1.16
C PRO A 14 15.32 2.03 0.06
N GLU A 15 16.07 1.33 -0.78
CA GLU A 15 15.54 0.58 -1.94
C GLU A 15 14.39 -0.37 -1.54
N VAL A 16 14.49 -0.99 -0.36
CA VAL A 16 13.45 -1.88 0.22
C VAL A 16 12.10 -1.18 0.39
N VAL A 17 12.08 0.09 0.76
CA VAL A 17 10.84 0.88 0.93
C VAL A 17 10.23 1.22 -0.42
N ALA A 18 11.07 1.57 -1.41
CA ALA A 18 10.62 1.83 -2.78
C ALA A 18 10.00 0.57 -3.40
N ASP A 19 10.65 -0.58 -3.27
CA ASP A 19 10.14 -1.87 -3.73
C ASP A 19 8.81 -2.22 -3.05
N LEU A 20 8.71 -2.02 -1.73
CA LEU A 20 7.49 -2.26 -0.98
C LEU A 20 6.34 -1.35 -1.48
N ARG A 21 6.64 -0.09 -1.81
CA ARG A 21 5.68 0.86 -2.36
C ARG A 21 5.19 0.45 -3.74
N ASP A 22 6.08 0.00 -4.62
CA ASP A 22 5.72 -0.48 -5.95
C ASP A 22 4.78 -1.70 -5.87
N LEU A 23 5.10 -2.65 -4.99
CA LEU A 23 4.23 -3.81 -4.72
C LEU A 23 2.85 -3.38 -4.20
N LEU A 24 2.80 -2.39 -3.29
CA LEU A 24 1.56 -1.86 -2.74
C LEU A 24 0.69 -1.17 -3.81
N VAL A 25 1.31 -0.36 -4.68
CA VAL A 25 0.62 0.31 -5.80
C VAL A 25 0.05 -0.72 -6.76
N PHE A 26 0.84 -1.73 -7.11
CA PHE A 26 0.38 -2.81 -7.98
C PHE A 26 -0.78 -3.61 -7.35
N ARG A 27 -0.68 -3.93 -6.05
CA ARG A 27 -1.77 -4.55 -5.29
C ARG A 27 -3.05 -3.74 -5.33
N ARG A 28 -2.98 -2.42 -5.14
CA ARG A 28 -4.15 -1.52 -5.22
C ARG A 28 -4.83 -1.62 -6.59
N GLY A 29 -4.04 -1.73 -7.67
CA GLY A 29 -4.54 -2.02 -9.01
C GLY A 29 -5.30 -3.35 -9.09
N LEU A 30 -4.70 -4.43 -8.59
CA LEU A 30 -5.33 -5.75 -8.60
C LEU A 30 -6.64 -5.80 -7.79
N ILE A 31 -6.75 -5.05 -6.69
CA ILE A 31 -8.00 -4.96 -5.92
C ILE A 31 -9.12 -4.30 -6.75
N LYS A 32 -8.81 -3.27 -7.55
CA LYS A 32 -9.76 -2.67 -8.51
C LYS A 32 -10.16 -3.68 -9.59
N ASP A 33 -9.19 -4.41 -10.13
CA ASP A 33 -9.43 -5.48 -11.11
C ASP A 33 -10.34 -6.57 -10.56
N ARG A 34 -10.15 -6.98 -9.30
CA ARG A 34 -10.98 -7.97 -8.61
C ARG A 34 -12.43 -7.50 -8.54
N THR A 35 -12.65 -6.25 -8.14
CA THR A 35 -13.98 -5.64 -8.11
C THR A 35 -14.61 -5.62 -9.49
N ALA A 36 -13.87 -5.19 -10.52
CA ALA A 36 -14.36 -5.18 -11.90
C ALA A 36 -14.70 -6.59 -12.41
N ALA A 37 -13.88 -7.60 -12.11
CA ALA A 37 -14.13 -8.99 -12.47
C ALA A 37 -15.39 -9.55 -11.78
N ARG A 38 -15.59 -9.26 -10.49
CA ARG A 38 -16.81 -9.63 -9.75
C ARG A 38 -18.05 -8.98 -10.34
N THR A 39 -17.98 -7.69 -10.68
CA THR A 39 -19.09 -6.99 -11.33
C THR A 39 -19.45 -7.62 -12.67
N ARG A 40 -18.45 -7.93 -13.52
CA ARG A 40 -18.69 -8.62 -14.80
C ARG A 40 -19.30 -10.01 -14.62
N LEU A 41 -18.86 -10.77 -13.61
CA LEU A 41 -19.45 -12.08 -13.30
C LEU A 41 -20.93 -11.96 -12.91
N LYS A 42 -21.30 -10.95 -12.11
CA LYS A 42 -22.69 -10.68 -11.74
C LYS A 42 -23.57 -10.27 -12.93
N MET A 43 -22.99 -9.56 -13.90
CA MET A 43 -23.70 -9.08 -15.10
C MET A 43 -23.80 -10.13 -16.22
N ALA A 44 -23.00 -11.18 -16.18
CA ALA A 44 -23.01 -12.24 -17.19
C ALA A 44 -24.30 -13.07 -17.14
N ARG A 45 -25.23 -12.78 -18.06
CA ARG A 45 -26.52 -13.50 -18.19
C ARG A 45 -26.36 -14.86 -18.87
N GLN A 46 -25.56 -14.93 -19.93
CA GLN A 46 -25.34 -16.17 -20.67
C GLN A 46 -24.34 -17.07 -19.94
N VAL A 47 -24.70 -18.35 -19.75
CA VAL A 47 -23.88 -19.33 -19.01
C VAL A 47 -22.48 -19.47 -19.60
N VAL A 48 -22.38 -19.50 -20.93
CA VAL A 48 -21.09 -19.60 -21.65
C VAL A 48 -20.17 -18.42 -21.31
N LEU A 49 -20.72 -17.21 -21.13
CA LEU A 49 -19.94 -16.03 -20.81
C LEU A 49 -19.45 -16.00 -19.36
N ARG A 50 -20.05 -16.76 -18.44
CA ARG A 50 -19.65 -16.77 -17.02
C ARG A 50 -18.26 -17.37 -16.82
N ARG A 51 -17.79 -18.24 -17.73
CA ARG A 51 -16.46 -18.86 -17.66
C ARG A 51 -15.33 -17.83 -17.64
N PHE A 52 -15.38 -16.83 -18.52
CA PHE A 52 -14.33 -15.81 -18.65
C PHE A 52 -14.12 -14.95 -17.38
N PRO A 53 -15.15 -14.27 -16.82
CA PRO A 53 -14.97 -13.47 -15.62
C PRO A 53 -14.68 -14.33 -14.38
N THR A 54 -15.10 -15.60 -14.34
CA THR A 54 -14.73 -16.54 -13.28
C THR A 54 -13.24 -16.85 -13.31
N GLN A 55 -12.70 -17.19 -14.49
CA GLN A 55 -11.27 -17.41 -14.68
C GLN A 55 -10.44 -16.15 -14.37
N ARG A 56 -10.91 -14.98 -14.81
CA ARG A 56 -10.25 -13.71 -14.51
C ARG A 56 -10.25 -13.42 -13.01
N LEU A 57 -11.37 -13.64 -12.31
CA LEU A 57 -11.44 -13.45 -10.86
C LEU A 57 -10.44 -14.35 -10.14
N ALA A 58 -10.41 -15.65 -10.46
CA ALA A 58 -9.45 -16.59 -9.87
C ALA A 58 -7.99 -16.27 -10.20
N GLN A 59 -7.71 -15.68 -11.37
CA GLN A 59 -6.38 -15.19 -11.71
C GLN A 59 -5.98 -13.99 -10.84
N VAL A 60 -6.85 -12.99 -10.75
CA VAL A 60 -6.57 -11.76 -9.97
C VAL A 60 -6.40 -12.08 -8.49
N GLU A 61 -7.21 -12.99 -7.93
CA GLU A 61 -7.07 -13.42 -6.53
C GLU A 61 -5.73 -14.10 -6.26
N ARG A 62 -5.26 -14.95 -7.17
CA ARG A 62 -3.92 -15.55 -7.08
C ARG A 62 -2.80 -14.51 -7.18
N GLN A 63 -2.95 -13.52 -8.06
CA GLN A 63 -1.98 -12.43 -8.17
C GLN A 63 -1.93 -11.59 -6.89
N ILE A 64 -3.08 -11.26 -6.28
CA ILE A 64 -3.14 -10.56 -4.99
C ILE A 64 -2.41 -11.37 -3.92
N ALA A 65 -2.71 -12.66 -3.79
CA ALA A 65 -2.07 -13.53 -2.79
C ALA A 65 -0.54 -13.61 -3.00
N ARG A 66 -0.08 -13.65 -4.26
CA ARG A 66 1.35 -13.66 -4.57
C ARG A 66 2.02 -12.35 -4.15
N ILE A 67 1.41 -11.20 -4.46
CA ILE A 67 1.94 -9.89 -4.07
C ILE A 67 1.95 -9.74 -2.55
N ASP A 68 0.90 -10.18 -1.87
CA ASP A 68 0.82 -10.16 -0.40
C ASP A 68 1.95 -10.98 0.24
N ALA A 69 2.23 -12.17 -0.29
CA ALA A 69 3.35 -12.99 0.15
C ALA A 69 4.71 -12.34 -0.14
N THR A 70 4.88 -11.71 -1.31
CA THR A 70 6.13 -11.01 -1.66
C THR A 70 6.38 -9.82 -0.72
N MET A 71 5.37 -9.01 -0.43
CA MET A 71 5.49 -7.90 0.52
C MET A 71 5.87 -8.41 1.92
N GLN A 72 5.22 -9.48 2.39
CA GLN A 72 5.56 -10.07 3.69
C GLN A 72 7.00 -10.60 3.74
N ALA A 73 7.47 -11.26 2.68
CA ALA A 73 8.84 -11.74 2.60
C ALA A 73 9.86 -10.58 2.60
N LEU A 74 9.55 -9.49 1.88
CA LEU A 74 10.39 -8.29 1.85
C LEU A 74 10.48 -7.65 3.24
N ILE A 75 9.36 -7.48 3.93
CA ILE A 75 9.35 -6.96 5.30
C ILE A 75 10.10 -7.89 6.26
N ALA A 76 9.90 -9.20 6.15
CA ALA A 76 10.57 -10.17 7.02
C ALA A 76 12.09 -10.22 6.81
N SER A 77 12.58 -9.80 5.64
CA SER A 77 14.01 -9.70 5.35
C SER A 77 14.69 -8.47 5.96
N ASP A 78 13.91 -7.49 6.42
CA ASP A 78 14.41 -6.26 7.06
C ASP A 78 13.91 -6.19 8.52
N THR A 79 14.84 -6.37 9.46
CA THR A 79 14.50 -6.37 10.90
C THR A 79 13.87 -5.05 11.36
N GLY A 80 14.32 -3.92 10.80
CA GLY A 80 13.77 -2.60 11.16
C GLY A 80 12.33 -2.43 10.67
N LEU A 81 12.02 -2.89 9.46
CA LEU A 81 10.64 -2.88 8.96
C LEU A 81 9.75 -3.83 9.76
N MET A 82 10.25 -5.00 10.14
CA MET A 82 9.47 -5.96 10.94
C MET A 82 9.18 -5.42 12.34
N GLU A 83 10.15 -4.78 13.00
CA GLU A 83 9.93 -4.12 14.30
C GLU A 83 8.85 -3.04 14.18
N ARG A 84 8.97 -2.13 13.21
CA ARG A 84 7.96 -1.07 12.98
C ARG A 84 6.59 -1.64 12.65
N LEU A 85 6.53 -2.71 11.86
CA LEU A 85 5.27 -3.40 11.55
C LEU A 85 4.62 -3.97 12.81
N SER A 86 5.40 -4.59 13.69
CA SER A 86 4.90 -5.15 14.95
C SER A 86 4.30 -4.07 15.87
N ILE A 87 4.95 -2.91 15.95
CA ILE A 87 4.47 -1.76 16.72
C ILE A 87 3.14 -1.27 16.14
N LEU A 88 3.05 -1.09 14.82
CA LEU A 88 1.82 -0.62 14.17
C LEU A 88 0.65 -1.57 14.36
N VAL A 89 0.88 -2.88 14.23
CA VAL A 89 -0.17 -3.92 14.41
C VAL A 89 -0.60 -4.04 15.88
N SER A 90 0.22 -3.62 16.85
CA SER A 90 -0.16 -3.60 18.26
C SER A 90 -1.27 -2.58 18.58
N ILE A 91 -1.48 -1.59 17.70
CA ILE A 91 -2.50 -0.55 17.87
C ILE A 91 -3.88 -1.13 17.52
N PRO A 92 -4.86 -1.11 18.45
CA PRO A 92 -6.20 -1.60 18.17
C PRO A 92 -6.81 -0.94 16.93
N GLY A 93 -7.30 -1.75 16.00
CA GLY A 93 -7.91 -1.28 14.75
C GLY A 93 -6.95 -1.12 13.57
N ILE A 94 -5.63 -1.27 13.75
CA ILE A 94 -4.66 -1.32 12.66
C ILE A 94 -4.42 -2.76 12.22
N SER A 95 -4.76 -3.07 10.96
CA SER A 95 -4.50 -4.38 10.37
C SER A 95 -3.09 -4.49 9.79
N LEU A 96 -2.60 -5.71 9.57
CA LEU A 96 -1.33 -5.98 8.87
C LEU A 96 -1.25 -5.26 7.51
N VAL A 97 -2.36 -5.25 6.76
CA VAL A 97 -2.44 -4.58 5.45
C VAL A 97 -2.32 -3.07 5.60
N SER A 98 -3.02 -2.50 6.57
CA SER A 98 -2.98 -1.06 6.85
C SER A 98 -1.60 -0.62 7.34
N ALA A 99 -0.99 -1.41 8.23
CA ALA A 99 0.34 -1.15 8.74
C ALA A 99 1.40 -1.23 7.63
N THR A 100 1.32 -2.24 6.76
CA THR A 100 2.21 -2.36 5.58
C THR A 100 2.07 -1.15 4.65
N ALA A 101 0.84 -0.66 4.43
CA ALA A 101 0.61 0.54 3.64
C ALA A 101 1.23 1.79 4.29
N LEU A 102 1.13 1.93 5.62
CA LEU A 102 1.76 3.03 6.34
C LEU A 102 3.30 3.01 6.21
N LEU A 103 3.92 1.83 6.33
CA LEU A 103 5.37 1.68 6.15
C LEU A 103 5.85 2.07 4.75
N ALA A 104 5.03 1.81 3.73
CA ALA A 104 5.38 2.08 2.34
C ALA A 104 5.05 3.51 1.87
N ASP A 105 3.92 4.07 2.31
CA ASP A 105 3.49 5.41 1.89
C ASP A 105 4.09 6.52 2.79
N VAL A 106 4.44 6.20 4.04
CA VAL A 106 4.97 7.15 5.03
C VAL A 106 6.17 6.54 5.79
N PRO A 107 7.32 6.32 5.13
CA PRO A 107 8.48 5.68 5.75
C PRO A 107 9.12 6.50 6.88
N GLU A 108 8.83 7.81 6.95
CA GLU A 108 9.27 8.72 8.01
C GLU A 108 8.46 8.55 9.31
N LEU A 109 7.38 7.75 9.28
CA LEU A 109 6.53 7.50 10.44
C LEU A 109 7.35 6.86 11.58
N GLY A 110 7.30 7.48 12.76
CA GLY A 110 8.13 7.13 13.92
C GLY A 110 9.29 8.10 14.18
N ASN A 111 9.71 8.86 13.17
CA ASN A 111 10.69 9.95 13.31
C ASN A 111 10.04 11.34 13.31
N LEU A 112 8.79 11.43 12.87
CA LEU A 112 8.02 12.67 12.81
C LEU A 112 7.19 12.88 14.09
N SER A 113 7.01 14.14 14.49
CA SER A 113 5.99 14.49 15.48
C SER A 113 4.59 14.22 14.95
N GLY A 114 3.61 14.08 15.84
CA GLY A 114 2.22 13.85 15.44
C GLY A 114 1.65 14.94 14.52
N LYS A 115 2.10 16.20 14.68
CA LYS A 115 1.69 17.31 13.80
C LYS A 115 2.28 17.19 12.40
N GLU A 116 3.55 16.83 12.28
CA GLU A 116 4.24 16.64 11.00
C GLU A 116 3.68 15.42 10.26
N ALA A 117 3.45 14.31 10.97
CA ALA A 117 2.83 13.12 10.41
C ALA A 117 1.39 13.41 9.91
N ALA A 118 0.60 14.17 10.67
CA ALA A 118 -0.73 14.59 10.24
C ALA A 118 -0.67 15.52 9.02
N ALA A 119 0.29 16.45 8.97
CA ALA A 119 0.47 17.34 7.83
C ALA A 119 0.87 16.56 6.56
N LEU A 120 1.80 15.61 6.69
CA LEU A 120 2.25 14.74 5.60
C LEU A 120 1.11 13.87 5.06
N ALA A 121 0.23 13.39 5.93
CA ALA A 121 -0.97 12.65 5.55
C ALA A 121 -2.10 13.55 4.97
N GLY A 122 -1.93 14.87 4.95
CA GLY A 122 -2.96 15.82 4.52
C GLY A 122 -4.12 15.98 5.52
N LEU A 123 -3.91 15.56 6.77
CA LEU A 123 -4.90 15.55 7.85
C LEU A 123 -4.76 16.74 8.81
N ALA A 124 -3.62 17.45 8.83
CA ALA A 124 -3.43 18.60 9.71
C ALA A 124 -4.22 19.83 9.22
N PRO A 125 -5.04 20.46 10.08
CA PRO A 125 -5.72 21.71 9.72
C PRO A 125 -4.70 22.86 9.62
N ILE A 126 -4.76 23.61 8.52
CA ILE A 126 -3.97 24.82 8.32
C ILE A 126 -4.78 25.99 8.88
N SER A 127 -4.55 26.33 10.14
CA SER A 127 -5.00 27.60 10.71
C SER A 127 -4.27 28.75 10.00
N ARG A 128 -5.04 29.62 9.34
CA ARG A 128 -4.56 30.89 8.77
C ARG A 128 -4.54 31.97 9.85
#